data_AF-A0A4Q2YJ15-F1
#
_entry.id   AF-A0A4Q2YJ15-F1
#
_cell.length_a   1.000
_cell.length_b   1.000
_cell.length_c   1.000
_cell.angle_alpha   90.00
_cell.angle_beta   90.00
_cell.angle_gamma   90.00
#
_symmetry.space_group_name_H-M   'P 1'
#
loop_
_entity.id
_entity.type
_entity.pdbx_description
1 polymer ?
#
loop_
_entity_poly.entity_id
_entity_poly.type
_entity_poly.pdbx_seq_one_letter_code
_entity_poly.pdbx_strand_id
1 'polypeptide(L)'
;MNARRLPELLKEAAFDWVDDGAMRLSSSLAYYAVFSLAPLLVIVISMAGLVFGEEAARGELSHQIALLVGTGAGEAIQAAVQSSAQEKEGGVLATVLSTGLLLFGASTVFAELKDALNSIWGVVVKPGRPLLTLVHDRFFSFSIVLAIGFLLLVSLVISFLLGVLGNYMSGQFQLHHVVWRIWDFIISFAVVSGLFAMIFKLLP
;
A
#
# COMPACT_ATOMS: atom_id res chain seq x y z
N MET A 1 7.95 -27.93 -22.53
CA MET A 1 6.48 -27.88 -22.39
C MET A 1 5.85 -28.18 -23.74
N ASN A 2 4.97 -29.19 -23.83
CA ASN A 2 4.28 -29.51 -25.08
C ASN A 2 3.15 -28.49 -25.31
N ALA A 3 3.24 -27.69 -26.38
CA ALA A 3 2.24 -26.69 -26.75
C ALA A 3 0.81 -27.25 -26.90
N ARG A 4 0.69 -28.57 -27.13
CA ARG A 4 -0.59 -29.28 -27.23
C ARG A 4 -1.38 -29.37 -25.91
N ARG A 5 -0.75 -29.21 -24.74
CA ARG A 5 -1.41 -29.26 -23.42
C ARG A 5 -1.83 -27.89 -22.88
N LEU A 6 -1.40 -26.81 -23.51
CA LEU A 6 -1.73 -25.45 -23.11
C LEU A 6 -3.25 -25.18 -23.04
N PRO A 7 -4.08 -25.67 -24.00
CA PRO A 7 -5.52 -25.44 -23.96
C PRO A 7 -6.22 -26.17 -22.81
N GLU A 8 -5.77 -27.39 -22.50
CA GLU A 8 -6.30 -28.19 -21.39
C GLU A 8 -5.97 -27.53 -20.05
N LEU A 9 -4.72 -27.10 -19.86
CA LEU A 9 -4.31 -26.39 -18.64
C LEU A 9 -5.05 -25.06 -18.45
N LEU A 10 -5.28 -24.28 -19.52
CA LEU A 10 -6.04 -23.04 -19.44
C LEU A 10 -7.51 -23.30 -19.10
N LYS A 11 -8.08 -24.39 -19.62
CA LYS A 11 -9.46 -24.78 -19.33
C LYS A 11 -9.59 -25.24 -17.88
N GLU A 12 -8.68 -26.07 -17.40
CA GLU A 12 -8.62 -26.55 -16.02
C GLU A 12 -8.47 -25.37 -15.03
N ALA A 13 -7.50 -24.48 -15.28
CA ALA A 13 -7.31 -23.28 -14.47
C ALA A 13 -8.54 -22.35 -14.47
N ALA A 14 -9.29 -22.27 -15.57
CA ALA A 14 -10.51 -21.46 -15.63
C ALA A 14 -11.66 -22.07 -14.82
N PHE A 15 -11.78 -23.40 -14.79
CA PHE A 15 -12.76 -24.08 -13.95
C PHE A 15 -12.38 -23.96 -12.47
N ASP A 16 -11.11 -24.20 -12.12
CA ASP A 16 -10.60 -24.04 -10.76
C ASP A 16 -10.80 -22.60 -10.27
N TRP A 17 -10.52 -21.59 -11.10
CA TRP A 17 -10.77 -20.18 -10.76
C TRP A 17 -12.23 -19.88 -10.39
N VAL A 18 -13.17 -20.51 -11.07
CA VAL A 18 -14.61 -20.35 -10.80
C VAL A 18 -14.99 -21.12 -9.53
N ASP A 19 -14.53 -22.37 -9.39
CA ASP A 19 -14.83 -23.23 -8.25
C ASP A 19 -14.24 -22.69 -6.94
N ASP A 20 -13.04 -22.11 -6.98
CA ASP A 20 -12.39 -21.44 -5.84
C ASP A 20 -13.10 -20.12 -5.45
N GLY A 21 -14.08 -19.68 -6.24
CA GLY A 21 -14.74 -18.40 -6.04
C GLY A 21 -13.79 -17.21 -6.16
N ALA A 22 -12.71 -17.34 -6.93
CA ALA A 22 -11.66 -16.34 -7.06
C ALA A 22 -12.21 -14.98 -7.52
N MET A 23 -13.29 -14.98 -8.31
CA MET A 23 -13.99 -13.75 -8.71
C MET A 23 -14.62 -13.03 -7.50
N ARG A 24 -15.28 -13.76 -6.60
CA ARG A 24 -15.83 -13.23 -5.34
C ARG A 24 -14.72 -12.73 -4.42
N LEU A 25 -13.63 -13.49 -4.30
CA LEU A 25 -12.48 -13.11 -3.49
C LEU A 25 -11.74 -11.88 -4.04
N SER A 26 -11.60 -11.77 -5.36
CA SER A 26 -11.00 -10.60 -6.00
C SER A 26 -11.85 -9.34 -5.81
N SER A 27 -13.17 -9.47 -5.85
CA SER A 27 -14.10 -8.35 -5.66
C SER A 27 -14.14 -7.91 -4.20
N SER A 28 -14.17 -8.84 -3.24
CA SER A 28 -14.07 -8.47 -1.82
C SER A 28 -12.75 -7.75 -1.53
N LEU A 29 -11.62 -8.27 -2.02
CA LEU A 29 -10.32 -7.64 -1.86
C LEU A 29 -10.28 -6.23 -2.46
N ALA A 30 -10.83 -6.04 -3.66
CA ALA A 30 -10.89 -4.72 -4.31
C ALA A 30 -11.75 -3.74 -3.49
N TYR A 31 -12.93 -4.17 -3.01
CA TYR A 31 -13.77 -3.33 -2.15
C TYR A 31 -13.05 -2.95 -0.86
N TYR A 32 -12.44 -3.92 -0.18
CA TYR A 32 -11.68 -3.67 1.04
C TYR A 32 -10.51 -2.71 0.80
N ALA A 33 -9.77 -2.87 -0.29
CA ALA A 33 -8.68 -1.97 -0.66
C ALA A 33 -9.17 -0.54 -0.91
N VAL A 34 -10.23 -0.37 -1.71
CA VAL A 34 -10.82 0.96 -2.01
C VAL A 34 -11.32 1.63 -0.73
N PHE A 35 -12.05 0.92 0.11
CA PHE A 35 -12.58 1.49 1.35
C PHE A 35 -11.51 1.78 2.40
N SER A 36 -10.36 1.09 2.36
CA SER A 36 -9.23 1.32 3.27
C SER A 36 -8.26 2.39 2.81
N LEU A 37 -8.36 2.78 1.54
CA LEU A 37 -7.47 3.76 0.93
C LEU A 37 -7.61 5.13 1.60
N ALA A 38 -8.83 5.60 1.86
CA ALA A 38 -9.06 6.87 2.54
C ALA A 38 -8.47 6.89 3.98
N PRO A 39 -8.78 5.91 4.86
CA PRO A 39 -8.10 5.73 6.16
C PRO A 39 -6.57 5.78 6.10
N LEU A 40 -5.98 5.04 5.17
CA LEU A 40 -4.53 4.96 5.01
C LEU A 40 -3.94 6.33 4.63
N LEU A 41 -4.56 7.02 3.67
CA LEU A 41 -4.07 8.32 3.23
C LEU A 41 -4.18 9.39 4.31
N VAL A 42 -5.22 9.34 5.16
CA VAL A 42 -5.33 10.23 6.33
C VAL A 42 -4.13 10.04 7.26
N ILE A 43 -3.72 8.80 7.53
CA ILE A 43 -2.54 8.52 8.36
C ILE A 43 -1.28 9.08 7.72
N VAL A 44 -1.07 8.82 6.42
CA VAL A 44 0.10 9.29 5.68
C VAL A 44 0.18 10.83 5.67
N ILE A 45 -0.93 11.51 5.39
CA ILE A 45 -1.02 12.97 5.38
C ILE A 45 -0.83 13.54 6.78
N SER A 46 -1.37 12.90 7.82
CA SER A 46 -1.15 13.33 9.20
C SER A 46 0.33 13.24 9.57
N MET A 47 0.99 12.12 9.26
CA MET A 47 2.42 11.93 9.54
C MET A 47 3.29 12.93 8.76
N ALA A 48 3.03 13.12 7.46
CA ALA A 48 3.76 14.09 6.65
C ALA A 48 3.46 15.54 7.07
N GLY A 49 2.22 15.81 7.49
CA GLY A 49 1.77 17.12 7.96
C GLY A 49 2.46 17.58 9.25
N LEU A 50 2.88 16.66 10.11
CA LEU A 50 3.69 16.98 11.29
C LEU A 50 5.05 17.58 10.94
N VAL A 51 5.59 17.27 9.76
CA VAL A 51 6.92 17.71 9.30
C VAL A 51 6.83 18.86 8.30
N PHE A 52 5.90 18.76 7.34
CA PHE A 52 5.83 19.66 6.18
C PHE A 52 4.58 20.56 6.16
N GLY A 53 3.64 20.36 7.09
CA GLY A 53 2.32 21.01 7.09
C GLY A 53 1.27 20.18 6.32
N GLU A 54 0.06 20.12 6.87
CA GLU A 54 -1.03 19.26 6.38
C GLU A 54 -1.49 19.61 4.96
N GLU A 55 -1.55 20.91 4.62
CA GLU A 55 -1.92 21.37 3.27
C GLU A 55 -0.87 20.99 2.23
N ALA A 56 0.43 21.11 2.56
CA ALA A 56 1.52 20.76 1.66
C ALA A 56 1.56 19.24 1.41
N ALA A 57 1.43 18.44 2.48
CA ALA A 57 1.39 16.98 2.37
C ALA A 57 0.20 16.50 1.52
N ARG A 58 -0.96 17.14 1.68
CA ARG A 58 -2.17 16.78 0.94
C ARG A 58 -2.11 17.17 -0.53
N GLY A 59 -1.59 18.37 -0.83
CA GLY A 59 -1.44 18.86 -2.20
C GLY A 59 -0.43 18.05 -3.01
N GLU A 60 0.71 17.70 -2.41
CA GLU A 60 1.71 16.86 -3.07
C GLU A 60 1.17 15.45 -3.34
N LEU A 61 0.48 14.85 -2.37
CA LEU A 61 -0.06 13.50 -2.53
C LEU A 61 -1.14 13.45 -3.62
N SER A 62 -2.04 14.44 -3.69
CA SER A 62 -3.03 14.49 -4.77
C SER A 62 -2.39 14.72 -6.13
N HIS A 63 -1.34 15.55 -6.20
CA HIS A 63 -0.56 15.77 -7.42
C HIS A 63 0.09 14.47 -7.92
N GLN A 64 0.76 13.72 -7.04
CA GLN A 64 1.41 12.45 -7.39
C GLN A 64 0.41 11.42 -7.90
N ILE A 65 -0.76 11.31 -7.26
CA ILE A 65 -1.79 10.36 -7.71
C ILE A 65 -2.40 10.80 -9.04
N ALA A 66 -2.59 12.11 -9.25
CA ALA A 66 -3.05 12.62 -10.53
C ALA A 66 -2.07 12.31 -11.67
N LEU A 67 -0.75 12.35 -11.42
CA LEU A 67 0.26 11.98 -12.40
C LEU A 67 0.26 10.48 -12.74
N LEU A 68 0.00 9.62 -11.76
CA LEU A 68 0.08 8.17 -11.93
C LEU A 68 -1.22 7.55 -12.47
N VAL A 69 -2.37 8.02 -11.99
CA VAL A 69 -3.67 7.39 -12.24
C VAL A 69 -4.61 8.29 -13.07
N GLY A 70 -4.37 9.60 -13.06
CA GLY A 70 -5.19 10.59 -13.74
C GLY A 70 -5.88 11.55 -12.78
N THR A 71 -6.26 12.73 -13.29
CA THR A 71 -6.79 13.85 -12.49
C THR A 71 -8.03 13.48 -11.68
N GLY A 72 -8.96 12.70 -12.24
CA GLY A 72 -10.17 12.27 -11.55
C GLY A 72 -9.91 11.41 -10.30
N ALA A 73 -8.85 10.58 -10.31
CA ALA A 73 -8.46 9.80 -9.14
C ALA A 73 -7.83 10.68 -8.04
N GLY A 74 -7.01 11.65 -8.45
CA GLY A 74 -6.46 12.65 -7.55
C GLY A 74 -7.54 13.48 -6.85
N GLU A 75 -8.55 13.92 -7.61
CA GLU A 75 -9.70 14.67 -7.08
C GLU A 75 -10.56 13.84 -6.11
N ALA A 76 -10.87 12.59 -6.45
CA ALA A 76 -11.65 11.70 -5.59
C ALA A 76 -10.95 11.45 -4.24
N ILE A 77 -9.64 11.26 -4.27
CA ILE A 77 -8.83 11.09 -3.06
C ILE A 77 -8.78 12.39 -2.26
N GLN A 78 -8.57 13.51 -2.94
CA GLN A 78 -8.55 14.80 -2.29
C GLN A 78 -9.89 15.05 -1.57
N ALA A 79 -11.03 14.75 -2.19
CA ALA A 79 -12.34 14.84 -1.56
C ALA A 79 -12.48 13.91 -0.33
N ALA A 80 -12.07 12.65 -0.44
CA ALA A 80 -12.14 11.67 0.65
C ALA A 80 -11.29 12.06 1.87
N VAL A 81 -10.11 12.65 1.62
CA VAL A 81 -9.26 13.19 2.70
C VAL A 81 -9.88 14.47 3.29
N GLN A 82 -10.49 15.34 2.47
CA GLN A 82 -11.11 16.59 2.95
C GLN A 82 -12.24 16.32 3.93
N SER A 83 -13.10 15.34 3.61
CA SER A 83 -14.22 14.97 4.48
C SER A 83 -13.74 14.39 5.81
N SER A 84 -12.60 13.71 5.79
CA SER A 84 -12.00 13.12 6.99
C SER A 84 -11.29 14.15 7.88
N ALA A 85 -10.77 15.24 7.30
CA ALA A 85 -10.04 16.29 8.02
C ALA A 85 -10.95 17.33 8.70
N GLN A 86 -12.24 17.39 8.34
CA GLN A 86 -13.18 18.37 8.90
C GLN A 86 -13.70 18.01 10.31
N GLU A 87 -13.55 16.77 10.78
CA GLU A 87 -13.99 16.36 12.13
C GLU A 87 -12.94 16.60 13.23
N LYS A 88 -12.35 17.79 13.29
CA LYS A 88 -11.40 18.19 14.36
C LYS A 88 -12.07 18.66 15.67
N GLU A 89 -13.35 18.38 15.89
CA GLU A 89 -14.06 18.71 17.15
C GLU A 89 -14.03 17.58 18.19
N GLY A 90 -13.38 16.45 17.88
CA GLY A 90 -13.23 15.34 18.81
C GLY A 90 -12.04 15.51 19.75
N GLY A 91 -12.27 15.62 21.06
CA GLY A 91 -11.21 15.57 22.07
C GLY A 91 -10.39 14.25 22.02
N VAL A 92 -9.39 14.12 22.90
CA VAL A 92 -8.42 12.98 22.91
C VAL A 92 -9.09 11.60 22.78
N LEU A 93 -10.26 11.39 23.38
CA LEU A 93 -11.04 10.15 23.26
C LEU A 93 -11.48 9.83 21.84
N ALA A 94 -11.93 10.83 21.08
CA ALA A 94 -12.34 10.66 19.69
C ALA A 94 -11.16 10.32 18.79
N THR A 95 -9.99 10.94 19.02
CA THR A 95 -8.75 10.62 18.30
C THR A 95 -8.29 9.18 18.56
N VAL A 96 -8.35 8.73 19.82
CA VAL A 96 -7.97 7.35 20.18
C VAL A 96 -8.94 6.34 19.56
N LEU A 97 -10.25 6.60 19.63
CA LEU A 97 -11.27 5.73 19.04
C LEU A 97 -11.19 5.70 17.51
N SER A 98 -11.03 6.84 16.84
CA SER A 98 -10.92 6.92 15.39
C SER A 98 -9.66 6.23 14.90
N THR A 99 -8.51 6.49 15.54
CA THR A 99 -7.25 5.79 15.23
C THR A 99 -7.40 4.28 15.43
N GLY A 100 -8.03 3.85 16.54
CA GLY A 100 -8.28 2.44 16.81
C GLY A 100 -9.18 1.79 15.75
N LEU A 101 -10.27 2.46 15.34
CA LEU A 101 -11.19 1.96 14.33
C LEU A 101 -10.54 1.91 12.94
N LEU A 102 -9.70 2.90 12.59
CA LEU A 102 -8.93 2.93 11.36
C LEU A 102 -7.92 1.78 11.31
N LEU A 103 -7.16 1.57 12.39
CA LEU A 103 -6.23 0.44 12.50
C LEU A 103 -6.95 -0.91 12.40
N PHE A 104 -8.13 -1.01 13.01
CA PHE A 104 -8.95 -2.22 12.93
C PHE A 104 -9.46 -2.49 11.51
N GLY A 105 -9.98 -1.45 10.83
CA GLY A 105 -10.42 -1.53 9.44
C GLY A 105 -9.28 -1.94 8.50
N ALA A 106 -8.13 -1.28 8.62
CA ALA A 106 -6.93 -1.62 7.86
C ALA A 106 -6.47 -3.07 8.12
N SER A 107 -6.46 -3.53 9.37
CA SER A 107 -6.10 -4.90 9.71
C SER A 107 -7.10 -5.94 9.18
N THR A 108 -8.38 -5.58 9.01
CA THR A 108 -9.42 -6.48 8.51
C THR A 108 -9.21 -6.81 7.04
N VAL A 109 -8.77 -5.84 6.23
CA VAL A 109 -8.44 -6.07 4.81
C VAL A 109 -7.35 -7.11 4.61
N PHE A 110 -6.31 -7.07 5.45
CA PHE A 110 -5.24 -8.05 5.36
C PHE A 110 -5.67 -9.44 5.82
N ALA A 111 -6.54 -9.52 6.82
CA ALA A 111 -7.14 -10.79 7.21
C ALA A 111 -7.90 -11.39 6.02
N GLU A 112 -8.69 -10.58 5.31
CA GLU A 112 -9.45 -11.04 4.15
C GLU A 112 -8.60 -11.36 2.94
N LEU A 113 -7.49 -10.65 2.71
CA LEU A 113 -6.53 -11.04 1.70
C LEU A 113 -5.92 -12.42 2.01
N LYS A 114 -5.55 -12.66 3.27
CA LYS A 114 -4.96 -13.93 3.70
C LYS A 114 -5.97 -15.06 3.60
N ASP A 115 -7.20 -14.83 4.00
CA ASP A 115 -8.28 -15.82 3.92
C ASP A 115 -8.66 -16.11 2.46
N ALA A 116 -8.67 -15.10 1.59
CA ALA A 116 -8.81 -15.28 0.15
C ALA A 116 -7.69 -16.15 -0.44
N LEU A 117 -6.42 -15.85 -0.11
CA LEU A 117 -5.27 -16.63 -0.57
C LEU A 117 -5.31 -18.07 -0.03
N ASN A 118 -5.65 -18.24 1.24
CA ASN A 118 -5.78 -19.57 1.85
C ASN A 118 -6.91 -20.37 1.19
N SER A 119 -8.02 -19.72 0.81
CA SER A 119 -9.12 -20.34 0.11
C SER A 119 -8.70 -20.79 -1.30
N ILE A 120 -8.03 -19.93 -2.06
CA ILE A 120 -7.53 -20.26 -3.43
C ILE A 120 -6.46 -21.36 -3.37
N TRP A 121 -5.60 -21.36 -2.36
CA TRP A 121 -4.55 -22.38 -2.21
C TRP A 121 -5.00 -23.63 -1.44
N GLY A 122 -6.29 -23.76 -1.09
CA GLY A 122 -6.82 -24.93 -0.38
C GLY A 122 -6.20 -25.15 1.00
N VAL A 123 -5.66 -24.11 1.64
CA VAL A 123 -5.03 -24.19 2.96
C VAL A 123 -6.10 -24.28 4.04
N VAL A 124 -6.46 -25.51 4.41
CA VAL A 124 -7.43 -25.76 5.48
C VAL A 124 -6.81 -25.43 6.84
N VAL A 125 -7.31 -24.38 7.50
CA VAL A 125 -6.90 -24.02 8.86
C VAL A 125 -7.37 -25.12 9.80
N LYS A 126 -6.44 -25.92 10.35
CA LYS A 126 -6.75 -27.03 11.27
C LYS A 126 -7.66 -26.55 12.43
N PRO A 127 -8.81 -27.19 12.69
CA PRO A 127 -9.65 -26.87 13.84
C PRO A 127 -8.91 -27.10 15.17
N GLY A 128 -9.09 -26.23 16.17
CA GLY A 128 -8.51 -26.41 17.51
C GLY A 128 -7.17 -25.71 17.77
N ARG A 129 -6.78 -24.73 16.95
CA ARG A 129 -5.57 -23.93 17.23
C ARG A 129 -5.77 -23.05 18.47
N PRO A 130 -4.81 -23.01 19.42
CA PRO A 130 -4.91 -22.12 20.57
C PRO A 130 -4.99 -20.65 20.12
N LEU A 131 -5.82 -19.85 20.78
CA LEU A 131 -5.98 -18.42 20.49
C LEU A 131 -4.63 -17.67 20.43
N LEU A 132 -3.67 -18.09 21.26
CA LEU A 132 -2.29 -17.57 21.27
C LEU A 132 -1.54 -17.77 19.95
N THR A 133 -1.67 -18.93 19.29
CA THR A 133 -1.07 -19.14 17.95
C THR A 133 -1.73 -18.27 16.89
N LEU A 134 -3.02 -17.99 17.03
CA LEU A 134 -3.76 -17.15 16.10
C LEU A 134 -3.33 -15.68 16.22
N VAL A 135 -3.10 -15.20 17.46
CA VAL A 135 -2.55 -13.86 17.72
C VAL A 135 -1.10 -13.74 17.23
N HIS A 136 -0.26 -14.75 17.47
CA HIS A 136 1.13 -14.76 17.01
C HIS A 136 1.24 -14.74 15.48
N ASP A 137 0.46 -15.57 14.78
CA ASP A 137 0.44 -15.60 13.31
C ASP A 137 -0.09 -14.28 12.73
N ARG A 138 -1.08 -13.64 13.40
CA ARG A 138 -1.57 -12.31 13.05
C ARG A 138 -0.49 -11.25 13.25
N PHE A 139 0.24 -11.30 14.36
CA PHE A 139 1.32 -10.36 14.66
C PHE A 139 2.47 -10.48 13.65
N PHE A 140 2.83 -11.70 13.24
CA PHE A 140 3.90 -11.93 12.26
C PHE A 140 3.47 -11.48 10.85
N SER A 141 2.27 -11.87 10.40
CA SER A 141 1.71 -11.37 9.12
C SER A 141 1.54 -9.85 9.12
N PHE A 142 1.08 -9.27 10.22
CA PHE A 142 0.97 -7.82 10.39
C PHE A 142 2.34 -7.13 10.37
N SER A 143 3.37 -7.74 10.97
CA SER A 143 4.74 -7.20 10.95
C SER A 143 5.34 -7.16 9.54
N ILE A 144 5.12 -8.21 8.73
CA ILE A 144 5.55 -8.23 7.32
C ILE A 144 4.83 -7.14 6.52
N VAL A 145 3.52 -7.02 6.70
CA VAL A 145 2.71 -6.00 6.04
C VAL A 145 3.14 -4.59 6.47
N LEU A 146 3.35 -4.37 7.76
CA LEU A 146 3.84 -3.09 8.29
C LEU A 146 5.22 -2.78 7.75
N ALA A 147 6.10 -3.77 7.60
CA ALA A 147 7.43 -3.61 7.01
C ALA A 147 7.33 -3.23 5.52
N ILE A 148 6.47 -3.90 4.73
CA ILE A 148 6.25 -3.56 3.32
C ILE A 148 5.63 -2.16 3.19
N GLY A 149 4.59 -1.86 3.98
CA GLY A 149 3.95 -0.54 3.99
C GLY A 149 4.91 0.57 4.38
N PHE A 150 5.72 0.36 5.42
CA PHE A 150 6.79 1.27 5.80
C PHE A 150 7.82 1.44 4.69
N LEU A 151 8.23 0.37 4.02
CA LEU A 151 9.14 0.44 2.87
C LEU A 151 8.54 1.26 1.73
N LEU A 152 7.26 1.07 1.42
CA LEU A 152 6.57 1.87 0.40
C LEU A 152 6.52 3.35 0.78
N LEU A 153 6.25 3.67 2.05
CA LEU A 153 6.26 5.05 2.52
C LEU A 153 7.65 5.68 2.46
N VAL A 154 8.69 4.97 2.91
CA VAL A 154 10.07 5.44 2.81
C VAL A 154 10.48 5.61 1.35
N SER A 155 10.10 4.68 0.47
CA SER A 155 10.31 4.78 -0.97
C SER A 155 9.65 6.03 -1.54
N LEU A 156 8.40 6.32 -1.16
CA LEU A 156 7.68 7.50 -1.59
C LEU A 156 8.37 8.79 -1.13
N VAL A 157 8.76 8.86 0.15
CA VAL A 157 9.49 10.01 0.72
C VAL A 157 10.80 10.22 -0.04
N ILE A 158 11.53 9.16 -0.34
CA ILE A 158 12.79 9.27 -1.07
C ILE A 158 12.54 9.71 -2.52
N SER A 159 11.54 9.17 -3.22
CA SER A 159 11.15 9.63 -4.55
C SER A 159 10.79 11.12 -4.57
N PHE A 160 10.06 11.60 -3.55
CA PHE A 160 9.75 13.02 -3.39
C PHE A 160 11.02 13.85 -3.20
N LEU A 161 11.90 13.46 -2.26
CA LEU A 161 13.16 14.17 -2.00
C LEU A 161 14.07 14.22 -3.25
N LEU A 162 14.13 13.12 -4.01
CA LEU A 162 14.87 13.07 -5.27
C LEU A 162 14.25 13.96 -6.34
N GLY A 163 12.93 14.00 -6.44
CA GLY A 163 12.22 14.91 -7.35
C GLY A 163 12.50 16.37 -7.03
N VAL A 164 12.42 16.75 -5.75
CA VAL A 164 12.75 18.11 -5.29
C VAL A 164 14.22 18.46 -5.58
N LEU A 165 15.14 17.55 -5.26
CA LEU A 165 16.58 17.76 -5.49
C LEU A 165 16.90 17.86 -6.99
N GLY A 166 16.27 17.03 -7.83
CA GLY A 166 16.40 17.06 -9.28
C GLY A 166 15.88 18.36 -9.90
N ASN A 167 14.74 18.86 -9.43
CA ASN A 167 14.20 20.16 -9.85
C ASN A 167 15.10 21.33 -9.43
N TYR A 168 15.65 21.30 -8.21
CA TYR A 168 16.58 22.33 -7.74
C TYR A 168 17.89 22.34 -8.54
N MET A 169 18.45 21.16 -8.82
CA MET A 169 19.71 21.01 -9.53
C MET A 169 19.58 21.27 -11.04
N SER A 170 18.47 20.90 -11.68
CA SER A 170 18.22 21.19 -13.11
C SER A 170 18.07 22.69 -13.40
N GLY A 171 17.67 23.49 -12.42
CA GLY A 171 17.66 24.95 -12.51
C GLY A 171 19.05 25.61 -12.46
N GLN A 172 20.05 24.92 -11.89
CA GLN A 172 21.43 25.43 -11.74
C GLN A 172 22.41 24.82 -12.77
N PHE A 173 22.18 23.56 -13.16
CA PHE A 173 22.99 22.83 -14.14
C PHE A 173 22.13 22.48 -15.37
N GLN A 174 22.47 23.04 -16.53
CA GLN A 174 21.85 22.72 -17.84
C GLN A 174 22.27 21.35 -18.38
N LEU A 175 22.21 20.32 -17.53
CA LEU A 175 22.46 18.93 -17.94
C LEU A 175 21.31 18.44 -18.82
N HIS A 176 21.64 17.64 -19.84
CA HIS A 176 20.66 17.03 -20.72
C HIS A 176 19.65 16.19 -19.93
N HIS A 177 18.35 16.29 -20.26
CA HIS A 177 17.25 15.58 -19.56
C HIS A 177 17.47 14.07 -19.39
N VAL A 178 18.19 13.42 -20.30
CA VAL A 178 18.51 11.99 -20.24
C VAL A 178 19.44 11.66 -19.06
N VAL A 179 20.40 12.54 -18.75
CA VAL A 179 21.36 12.35 -17.66
C VAL A 179 20.64 12.39 -16.31
N TRP A 180 19.70 13.33 -16.15
CA TRP A 180 18.85 13.41 -14.95
C TRP A 180 18.02 12.14 -14.74
N ARG A 181 17.43 11.60 -15.81
CA ARG A 181 16.60 10.39 -15.73
C ARG A 181 17.42 9.15 -15.32
N ILE A 182 18.65 9.04 -15.80
CA ILE A 182 19.55 7.93 -15.43
C ILE A 182 19.94 8.05 -13.95
N TRP A 183 20.26 9.25 -13.48
CA TRP A 183 20.59 9.49 -12.08
C TRP A 183 19.44 9.17 -11.13
N ASP A 184 18.24 9.67 -11.43
CA ASP A 184 17.04 9.40 -10.65
C ASP A 184 16.75 7.88 -10.57
N PHE A 185 16.87 7.18 -11.70
CA PHE A 185 16.72 5.74 -11.74
C PHE A 185 17.75 5.01 -10.87
N ILE A 186 19.04 5.36 -10.96
CA ILE A 186 20.10 4.71 -10.19
C ILE A 186 19.88 4.91 -8.69
N ILE A 187 19.54 6.13 -8.26
CA ILE A 187 19.36 6.42 -6.84
C ILE A 187 18.10 5.73 -6.32
N SER A 188 16.98 5.82 -7.04
CA SER A 188 15.74 5.12 -6.69
C SER A 188 15.96 3.60 -6.61
N PHE A 189 16.65 3.02 -7.58
CA PHE A 189 16.95 1.59 -7.59
C PHE A 189 17.83 1.17 -6.40
N ALA A 190 18.88 1.94 -6.10
CA ALA A 190 19.78 1.66 -4.98
C ALA A 190 19.06 1.75 -3.62
N VAL A 191 18.21 2.75 -3.45
CA VAL A 191 17.39 2.96 -2.25
C VAL A 191 16.40 1.80 -2.06
N VAL A 192 15.61 1.49 -3.09
CA VAL A 192 14.61 0.41 -3.01
C VAL A 192 15.29 -0.93 -2.75
N SER A 193 16.39 -1.21 -3.44
CA SER A 193 17.19 -2.42 -3.20
C SER A 193 17.76 -2.47 -1.78
N GLY A 194 18.27 -1.35 -1.27
CA GLY A 194 18.80 -1.26 0.09
C GLY A 194 17.74 -1.48 1.17
N LEU A 195 16.53 -0.93 0.98
CA LEU A 195 15.40 -1.16 1.89
C LEU A 195 14.95 -2.63 1.86
N PHE A 196 14.83 -3.23 0.68
CA PHE A 196 14.52 -4.65 0.55
C PHE A 196 15.57 -5.53 1.23
N ALA A 197 16.85 -5.22 1.03
CA ALA A 197 17.95 -5.92 1.68
C ALA A 197 17.89 -5.78 3.21
N MET A 198 17.54 -4.60 3.73
CA MET A 198 17.34 -4.37 5.17
C MET A 198 16.18 -5.20 5.71
N ILE A 199 15.06 -5.26 5.00
CA ILE A 199 13.91 -6.10 5.36
C ILE A 199 14.33 -7.56 5.45
N PHE A 200 14.95 -8.13 4.41
CA PHE A 200 15.40 -9.53 4.42
C PHE A 200 16.47 -9.82 5.47
N LYS A 201 17.19 -8.81 5.94
CA LYS A 201 18.20 -8.95 7.00
C LYS A 201 17.61 -8.80 8.41
N LEU A 202 16.52 -8.05 8.57
CA LEU A 202 15.91 -7.71 9.86
C LEU A 202 14.68 -8.57 10.19
N LEU A 203 13.94 -9.03 9.19
CA LEU A 203 12.90 -10.05 9.32
C LEU A 203 13.56 -11.43 9.19
N PRO A 204 13.58 -12.26 10.26
CA PRO A 204 14.10 -13.61 10.19
C PRO A 204 13.27 -14.52 9.27
#